data_AF-A0A9D1H240-F1
#
_entry.id   AF-A0A9D1H240-F1
#
_cell.length_a   1.000
_cell.length_b   1.000
_cell.length_c   1.000
_cell.angle_alpha   90.00
_cell.angle_beta   90.00
_cell.angle_gamma   90.00
#
_symmetry.space_group_name_H-M   'P 1'
#
loop_
_entity.id
_entity.type
_entity.pdbx_description
1 polymer ?
#
loop_
_entity_poly.entity_id
_entity_poly.type
_entity_poly.pdbx_seq_one_letter_code
_entity_poly.pdbx_strand_id
1 'polypeptide(L)'
;MSSADLLDLKVKHKVFGIGVITGVSGNYLTIKFAAKESKFVYPDAFEKFIVADDASIQAKIVEEINNAKLAAEEQRQAAEAARKAEEERRKAERQVAPIKRNRRNIEDGFGPDYNVRHLAKQPILTYQQVEEQFGIKISGFGRGINRTPSTVVLISSVDKKNTGFVYHDHWTHDGDYMYSGEGKTGDQQMTLGNKAIVDAERDGKTIHLFVKFSPQEYYYQGVFSLVDYTYEDDKDESGNVRKEYKFRLRKKSVEE
;
A
#
# COMPACT_ATOMS: atom_id res chain seq x y z
N MET A 1 -30.12 0.55 35.21
CA MET A 1 -31.53 0.36 35.66
C MET A 1 -31.95 -1.08 35.38
N SER A 2 -32.95 -1.61 36.08
CA SER A 2 -33.47 -2.94 35.75
C SER A 2 -34.45 -2.85 34.58
N SER A 3 -34.59 -3.92 33.78
CA SER A 3 -35.57 -3.98 32.69
C SER A 3 -37.03 -3.85 33.17
N ALA A 4 -37.27 -4.05 34.46
CA ALA A 4 -38.58 -3.86 35.10
C ALA A 4 -38.92 -2.38 35.32
N ASP A 5 -37.93 -1.49 35.45
CA ASP A 5 -38.14 -0.05 35.69
C ASP A 5 -38.58 0.71 34.42
N LEU A 6 -38.49 0.06 33.26
CA LEU A 6 -38.81 0.65 31.95
C LEU A 6 -40.15 0.18 31.39
N LEU A 7 -40.77 -0.85 31.97
CA LEU A 7 -42.10 -1.32 31.55
C LEU A 7 -43.19 -0.35 32.03
N ASP A 8 -44.23 -0.15 31.20
CA ASP A 8 -45.34 0.77 31.42
C ASP A 8 -44.96 2.27 31.52
N LEU A 9 -43.70 2.61 31.24
CA LEU A 9 -43.24 3.99 31.21
C LEU A 9 -43.84 4.74 30.02
N LYS A 10 -44.37 5.93 30.29
CA LYS A 10 -44.81 6.87 29.26
C LYS A 10 -43.61 7.58 28.63
N VAL A 11 -43.58 7.58 27.31
CA VAL A 11 -42.51 8.20 26.53
C VAL A 11 -43.08 8.99 25.36
N LYS A 12 -42.36 10.01 24.92
CA LYS A 12 -42.73 10.84 23.79
C LYS A 12 -41.71 10.67 22.66
N HIS A 13 -42.17 10.16 21.52
CA HIS A 13 -41.38 10.10 20.29
C HIS A 13 -41.57 11.37 19.47
N LYS A 14 -40.50 11.87 18.84
CA LYS A 14 -40.54 13.12 18.04
C LYS A 14 -41.58 13.09 16.90
N VAL A 15 -41.84 11.92 16.32
CA VAL A 15 -42.74 11.75 15.15
C VAL A 15 -44.04 11.03 15.51
N PHE A 16 -44.01 10.09 16.45
CA PHE A 16 -45.14 9.18 16.72
C PHE A 16 -45.94 9.61 17.95
N GLY A 17 -45.55 10.71 18.59
CA GLY A 17 -46.24 11.26 19.74
C GLY A 17 -46.03 10.41 20.99
N ILE A 18 -47.04 10.40 21.86
CA ILE A 18 -46.98 9.73 23.15
C ILE A 18 -47.18 8.22 22.96
N GLY A 19 -46.33 7.42 23.58
CA GLY A 19 -46.41 5.97 23.61
C GLY A 19 -46.09 5.42 24.99
N VAL A 20 -46.40 4.14 25.18
CA VAL A 20 -46.12 3.40 26.42
C VAL A 20 -45.21 2.22 26.10
N ILE A 21 -44.16 2.02 26.89
CA ILE A 21 -43.28 0.86 26.74
C ILE A 21 -44.05 -0.39 27.20
N THR A 22 -44.23 -1.34 26.29
CA THR A 22 -45.01 -2.57 26.50
C THR A 22 -44.14 -3.83 26.57
N GLY A 23 -42.85 -3.73 26.23
CA GLY A 23 -41.94 -4.86 26.30
C GLY A 23 -40.48 -4.46 26.22
N VAL A 24 -39.63 -5.21 26.92
CA VAL A 24 -38.16 -5.09 26.89
C VAL A 24 -37.59 -6.47 26.56
N SER A 25 -36.77 -6.55 25.51
CA SER A 25 -36.15 -7.81 25.07
C SER A 25 -34.72 -7.56 24.62
N GLY A 26 -33.74 -7.98 25.42
CA GLY A 26 -32.33 -7.67 25.18
C GLY A 26 -32.10 -6.15 25.16
N ASN A 27 -31.51 -5.65 24.07
CA ASN A 27 -31.28 -4.21 23.86
C ASN A 27 -32.44 -3.51 23.12
N TYR A 28 -33.63 -4.12 23.06
CA TYR A 28 -34.77 -3.55 22.34
C TYR A 28 -35.95 -3.24 23.26
N LEU A 29 -36.53 -2.07 23.08
CA LEU A 29 -37.78 -1.63 23.67
C LEU A 29 -38.89 -1.71 22.64
N THR A 30 -40.05 -2.16 23.07
CA THR A 30 -41.27 -2.19 22.26
C THR A 30 -42.23 -1.15 22.80
N ILE A 31 -42.55 -0.14 22.00
CA ILE A 31 -43.38 1.00 22.39
C ILE A 31 -44.67 0.98 21.58
N LYS A 32 -45.80 1.03 22.28
CA LYS A 32 -47.13 1.13 21.68
C LYS A 32 -47.55 2.59 21.61
N PHE A 33 -47.70 3.11 20.41
CA PHE A 33 -48.26 4.43 20.12
C PHE A 33 -49.73 4.30 19.69
N ALA A 34 -50.44 5.43 19.64
CA ALA A 34 -51.86 5.45 19.26
C ALA A 34 -52.15 4.82 17.88
N ALA A 35 -51.23 4.97 16.92
CA ALA A 35 -51.42 4.47 15.55
C ALA A 35 -50.76 3.11 15.29
N LYS A 36 -49.71 2.73 16.05
CA LYS A 36 -48.93 1.52 15.82
C LYS A 36 -47.98 1.19 16.97
N GLU A 37 -47.48 -0.03 16.98
CA GLU A 37 -46.40 -0.49 17.86
C GLU A 37 -45.07 -0.49 17.10
N SER A 38 -43.95 -0.17 17.76
CA SER A 38 -42.62 -0.12 17.11
C SER A 38 -41.50 -0.44 18.09
N LYS A 39 -40.42 -1.03 17.56
CA LYS A 39 -39.24 -1.44 18.33
C LYS A 39 -38.10 -0.44 18.18
N PHE A 40 -37.40 -0.15 19.28
CA PHE A 40 -36.32 0.82 19.36
C PHE A 40 -35.14 0.23 20.14
N VAL A 41 -33.92 0.66 19.80
CA VAL A 41 -32.71 0.20 20.49
C VAL A 41 -32.52 0.99 21.78
N TYR A 42 -32.35 0.31 22.90
CA TYR A 42 -32.02 0.89 24.20
C TYR A 42 -30.52 0.71 24.51
N PRO A 43 -29.86 1.72 25.09
CA PRO A 43 -30.41 3.04 25.47
C PRO A 43 -30.44 4.09 24.34
N ASP A 44 -29.80 3.83 23.19
CA ASP A 44 -29.55 4.79 22.09
C ASP A 44 -30.78 5.57 21.58
N ALA A 45 -31.97 4.96 21.56
CA ALA A 45 -33.16 5.63 21.05
C ALA A 45 -33.62 6.82 21.92
N PHE A 46 -33.26 6.83 23.20
CA PHE A 46 -33.50 7.96 24.11
C PHE A 46 -32.58 9.16 23.88
N GLU A 47 -31.53 8.98 23.08
CA GLU A 47 -30.63 10.08 22.73
C GLU A 47 -31.24 11.02 21.69
N LYS A 48 -31.96 10.47 20.70
CA LYS A 48 -32.35 11.22 19.49
C LYS A 48 -33.84 11.19 19.19
N PHE A 49 -34.55 10.17 19.63
CA PHE A 49 -35.86 9.85 19.10
C PHE A 49 -36.96 9.85 20.17
N ILE A 50 -36.62 9.46 21.40
CA ILE A 50 -37.56 9.22 22.50
C ILE A 50 -37.14 10.04 23.72
N VAL A 51 -38.12 10.61 24.42
CA VAL A 51 -37.94 11.28 25.71
C VAL A 51 -38.88 10.65 26.72
N ALA A 52 -38.38 10.20 27.87
CA ALA A 52 -39.20 9.75 28.97
C ALA A 52 -39.96 10.93 29.59
N ASP A 53 -41.22 10.70 29.97
CA ASP A 53 -42.06 11.70 30.62
C ASP A 53 -41.53 12.04 32.04
N ASP A 54 -40.90 11.06 32.70
CA ASP A 54 -40.22 11.25 33.98
C ASP A 54 -38.80 11.81 33.77
N ALA A 55 -38.58 13.03 34.26
CA ALA A 55 -37.31 13.74 34.14
C ALA A 55 -36.15 13.06 34.89
N SER A 56 -36.42 12.37 36.01
CA SER A 56 -35.40 11.65 36.79
C SER A 56 -34.96 10.38 36.06
N ILE A 57 -35.89 9.70 35.39
CA ILE A 57 -35.60 8.52 34.58
C ILE A 57 -34.86 8.93 33.29
N GLN A 58 -35.31 9.99 32.62
CA GLN A 58 -34.61 10.53 31.44
C GLN A 58 -33.16 10.90 31.77
N ALA A 59 -32.92 11.59 32.89
CA ALA A 59 -31.58 12.02 33.29
C ALA A 59 -30.62 10.83 33.48
N LYS A 60 -31.08 9.77 34.17
CA LYS A 60 -30.29 8.55 34.40
C LYS A 60 -30.00 7.79 33.10
N ILE A 61 -30.97 7.72 32.17
CA ILE A 61 -30.76 7.07 30.86
C ILE A 61 -29.74 7.86 30.02
N VAL A 62 -29.83 9.19 30.03
CA VAL A 62 -28.87 10.05 29.31
C VAL A 62 -27.47 9.95 29.92
N GLU A 63 -27.36 9.86 31.25
CA GLU A 63 -26.08 9.63 31.95
C GLU A 63 -25.46 8.28 31.57
N GLU A 64 -26.26 7.21 31.51
CA GLU A 64 -25.83 5.88 31.07
C GLU A 64 -25.32 5.89 29.61
N ILE A 65 -26.02 6.59 28.71
CA ILE A 65 -25.61 6.76 27.31
C ILE A 65 -24.27 7.51 27.21
N ASN A 66 -24.12 8.60 27.96
CA ASN A 66 -22.90 9.42 27.92
C ASN A 66 -21.69 8.65 28.47
N ASN A 67 -21.86 7.92 29.58
CA ASN A 67 -20.81 7.08 30.15
C ASN A 67 -20.40 5.94 29.19
N ALA A 68 -21.37 5.30 28.53
CA ALA A 68 -21.09 4.28 27.52
C ALA A 68 -20.34 4.84 26.30
N LYS A 69 -20.65 6.07 25.87
CA LYS A 69 -19.94 6.75 24.77
C LYS A 69 -18.52 7.13 25.15
N LEU A 70 -18.31 7.66 26.36
CA LEU A 70 -16.97 7.99 26.86
C LEU A 70 -16.10 6.73 26.93
N ALA A 71 -16.63 5.64 27.49
CA ALA A 71 -15.92 4.36 27.54
C ALA A 71 -15.62 3.79 26.14
N ALA A 72 -16.55 3.90 25.18
CA ALA A 72 -16.33 3.44 23.82
C ALA A 72 -15.28 4.29 23.07
N GLU A 73 -15.25 5.60 23.32
CA GLU A 73 -14.26 6.50 22.74
C GLU A 73 -12.87 6.28 23.33
N GLU A 74 -12.76 6.10 24.66
CA GLU A 74 -11.51 5.72 25.32
C GLU A 74 -10.99 4.36 24.81
N GLN A 75 -11.88 3.38 24.62
CA GLN A 75 -11.50 2.08 24.04
C GLN A 75 -11.02 2.20 22.59
N ARG A 76 -11.65 3.06 21.77
CA ARG A 76 -11.18 3.33 20.40
C ARG A 76 -9.83 4.02 20.39
N GLN A 77 -9.63 5.04 21.22
CA GLN A 77 -8.36 5.75 21.34
C GLN A 77 -7.25 4.84 21.87
N ALA A 78 -7.54 3.99 22.86
CA ALA A 78 -6.60 3.01 23.38
C ALA A 78 -6.24 1.95 22.33
N ALA A 79 -7.22 1.45 21.56
CA ALA A 79 -6.97 0.50 20.47
C ALA A 79 -6.16 1.13 19.33
N GLU A 80 -6.42 2.38 18.98
CA GLU A 80 -5.65 3.10 17.97
C GLU A 80 -4.22 3.40 18.43
N ALA A 81 -4.05 3.82 19.69
CA ALA A 81 -2.74 4.03 20.30
C ALA A 81 -1.95 2.72 20.40
N ALA A 82 -2.59 1.61 20.78
CA ALA A 82 -1.97 0.29 20.80
C ALA A 82 -1.55 -0.17 19.41
N ARG A 83 -2.41 0.01 18.39
CA ARG A 83 -2.08 -0.31 16.99
C ARG A 83 -0.90 0.51 16.48
N LYS A 84 -0.87 1.81 16.80
CA LYS A 84 0.23 2.71 16.42
C LYS A 84 1.53 2.33 17.13
N ALA A 85 1.47 2.05 18.43
CA ALA A 85 2.62 1.62 19.22
C ALA A 85 3.16 0.26 18.75
N GLU A 86 2.29 -0.70 18.39
CA GLU A 86 2.71 -1.98 17.82
C GLU A 86 3.34 -1.81 16.44
N GLU A 87 2.79 -0.93 15.58
CA GLU A 87 3.37 -0.63 14.28
C GLU A 87 4.75 0.05 14.40
N GLU A 88 4.90 1.00 15.32
CA GLU A 88 6.17 1.66 15.63
C GLU A 88 7.18 0.68 16.23
N ARG A 89 6.74 -0.19 17.16
CA ARG A 89 7.57 -1.26 17.71
C ARG A 89 8.01 -2.24 16.63
N ARG A 90 7.13 -2.65 15.72
CA ARG A 90 7.46 -3.53 14.60
C ARG A 90 8.40 -2.86 13.60
N LYS A 91 8.31 -1.55 13.41
CA LYS A 91 9.28 -0.75 12.62
C LYS A 91 10.64 -0.68 13.33
N ALA A 92 10.67 -0.40 14.63
CA ALA A 92 11.90 -0.36 15.42
C ALA A 92 12.57 -1.73 15.51
N GLU A 93 11.81 -2.79 15.76
CA GLU A 93 12.31 -4.18 15.76
C GLU A 93 12.87 -4.58 14.40
N ARG A 94 12.28 -4.13 13.28
CA ARG A 94 12.85 -4.33 11.94
C ARG A 94 14.14 -3.52 11.70
N GLN A 95 14.32 -2.39 12.38
CA GLN A 95 15.54 -1.57 12.26
C GLN A 95 16.68 -2.09 13.16
N VAL A 96 16.35 -2.67 14.32
CA VAL A 96 17.33 -3.12 15.32
C VAL A 96 17.63 -4.62 15.19
N ALA A 97 16.74 -5.41 14.57
CA ALA A 97 17.02 -6.82 14.33
C ALA A 97 18.27 -6.94 13.44
N PRO A 98 19.35 -7.60 13.92
CA PRO A 98 20.49 -7.87 13.08
C PRO A 98 20.01 -8.74 11.93
N ILE A 99 20.18 -8.27 10.69
CA ILE A 99 20.06 -9.10 9.50
C ILE A 99 20.98 -10.29 9.76
N LYS A 100 20.42 -11.47 10.05
CA LYS A 100 21.16 -12.72 9.99
C LYS A 100 21.56 -12.90 8.53
N ARG A 101 22.66 -12.24 8.15
CA ARG A 101 23.34 -12.44 6.89
C ARG A 101 23.90 -13.85 6.98
N ASN A 102 23.13 -14.82 6.53
CA ASN A 102 23.77 -15.95 5.87
C ASN A 102 24.59 -15.31 4.76
N ARG A 103 25.91 -15.22 4.96
CA ARG A 103 26.88 -14.80 3.95
C ARG A 103 26.91 -15.87 2.86
N ARG A 104 25.82 -16.00 2.12
CA ARG A 104 25.88 -16.46 0.73
C ARG A 104 26.24 -15.23 -0.08
N ASN A 105 27.18 -15.37 -1.01
CA ASN A 105 27.48 -14.27 -1.91
C ASN A 105 26.20 -13.95 -2.69
N ILE A 106 25.93 -12.67 -2.97
CA ILE A 106 24.74 -12.28 -3.75
C ILE A 106 24.68 -13.01 -5.11
N GLU A 107 25.85 -13.44 -5.59
CA GLU A 107 26.06 -14.23 -6.79
C GLU A 107 25.37 -15.60 -6.74
N ASP A 108 25.27 -16.23 -5.56
CA ASP A 108 24.72 -17.58 -5.40
C ASP A 108 23.21 -17.65 -5.68
N GLY A 109 22.53 -16.50 -5.72
CA GLY A 109 21.10 -16.41 -6.01
C GLY A 109 20.78 -16.31 -7.51
N PHE A 110 21.75 -15.94 -8.34
CA PHE A 110 21.52 -15.72 -9.77
C PHE A 110 21.70 -16.99 -10.59
N GLY A 111 20.90 -17.14 -11.65
CA GLY A 111 21.15 -18.13 -12.68
C GLY A 111 22.40 -17.79 -13.49
N PRO A 112 23.02 -18.78 -14.16
CA PRO A 112 24.20 -18.57 -14.99
C PRO A 112 23.94 -17.61 -16.16
N ASP A 113 22.69 -17.50 -16.60
CA ASP A 113 22.19 -16.61 -17.65
C ASP A 113 22.18 -15.13 -17.27
N TYR A 114 22.20 -14.78 -15.97
CA TYR A 114 22.19 -13.38 -15.55
C TYR A 114 23.51 -12.65 -15.77
N ASN A 115 24.64 -13.36 -15.90
CA ASN A 115 26.00 -12.80 -15.99
C ASN A 115 26.34 -11.84 -14.82
N VAL A 116 26.15 -12.29 -13.57
CA VAL A 116 26.30 -11.49 -12.34
C VAL A 116 27.65 -10.77 -12.17
N ARG A 117 28.70 -11.20 -12.88
CA ARG A 117 30.02 -10.53 -12.91
C ARG A 117 29.93 -9.04 -13.28
N HIS A 118 28.91 -8.64 -14.04
CA HIS A 118 28.71 -7.25 -14.49
C HIS A 118 27.93 -6.40 -13.47
N LEU A 119 27.35 -7.02 -12.44
CA LEU A 119 26.59 -6.33 -11.40
C LEU A 119 27.53 -5.53 -10.48
N ALA A 120 27.35 -4.20 -10.45
CA ALA A 120 27.97 -3.35 -9.46
C ALA A 120 27.41 -3.66 -8.06
N LYS A 121 28.31 -3.92 -7.12
CA LYS A 121 27.98 -4.29 -5.72
C LYS A 121 27.79 -3.09 -4.79
N GLN A 122 28.19 -1.90 -5.24
CA GLN A 122 28.09 -0.62 -4.53
C GLN A 122 27.97 0.54 -5.55
N PRO A 123 27.39 1.69 -5.17
CA PRO A 123 26.69 1.92 -3.90
C PRO A 123 25.33 1.20 -3.87
N ILE A 124 24.88 0.88 -2.65
CA ILE A 124 23.53 0.36 -2.39
C ILE A 124 22.73 1.47 -1.72
N LEU A 125 21.59 1.83 -2.30
CA LEU A 125 20.69 2.86 -1.81
C LEU A 125 19.35 2.26 -1.36
N THR A 126 18.64 2.98 -0.50
CA THR A 126 17.22 2.75 -0.21
C THR A 126 16.34 3.44 -1.25
N TYR A 127 15.07 3.06 -1.36
CA TYR A 127 14.15 3.74 -2.28
C TYR A 127 14.04 5.24 -1.98
N GLN A 128 14.09 5.65 -0.69
CA GLN A 128 14.03 7.06 -0.29
C GLN A 128 15.24 7.83 -0.78
N GLN A 129 16.43 7.24 -0.69
CA GLN A 129 17.65 7.84 -1.19
C GLN A 129 17.61 8.00 -2.72
N VAL A 130 17.09 7.01 -3.44
CA VAL A 130 16.90 7.12 -4.90
C VAL A 130 15.87 8.19 -5.25
N GLU A 131 14.73 8.25 -4.55
CA GLU A 131 13.72 9.29 -4.73
C GLU A 131 14.31 10.69 -4.49
N GLU A 132 15.05 10.88 -3.40
CA GLU A 132 15.69 12.14 -3.02
C GLU A 132 16.76 12.55 -4.04
N GLN A 133 17.66 11.65 -4.42
CA GLN A 133 18.77 11.94 -5.32
C GLN A 133 18.32 12.31 -6.73
N PHE A 134 17.24 11.69 -7.22
CA PHE A 134 16.79 11.86 -8.62
C PHE A 134 15.49 12.64 -8.76
N GLY A 135 14.87 13.07 -7.65
CA GLY A 135 13.60 13.79 -7.68
C GLY A 135 12.43 12.98 -8.27
N ILE A 136 12.44 11.66 -8.03
CA ILE A 136 11.41 10.73 -8.54
C ILE A 136 10.51 10.22 -7.41
N LYS A 137 9.41 9.54 -7.76
CA LYS A 137 8.54 8.86 -6.79
C LYS A 137 8.32 7.41 -7.19
N ILE A 138 8.91 6.51 -6.42
CA ILE A 138 8.81 5.05 -6.52
C ILE A 138 7.65 4.54 -5.64
N SER A 139 7.37 5.26 -4.55
CA SER A 139 6.32 4.99 -3.55
C SER A 139 4.90 5.16 -4.12
N GLY A 140 4.41 4.14 -4.83
CA GLY A 140 3.02 4.08 -5.29
C GLY A 140 2.70 2.81 -6.08
N PHE A 141 3.56 2.48 -7.03
CA PHE A 141 3.58 1.23 -7.81
C PHE A 141 4.97 1.23 -8.42
N GLY A 142 5.84 0.28 -8.09
CA GLY A 142 7.25 0.30 -8.54
C GLY A 142 7.37 0.51 -10.04
N ARG A 143 7.53 1.76 -10.47
CA ARG A 143 7.65 2.14 -11.87
C ARG A 143 9.05 1.75 -12.27
N GLY A 144 9.17 0.83 -13.22
CA GLY A 144 10.45 0.50 -13.81
C GLY A 144 11.09 1.73 -14.43
N ILE A 145 10.31 2.53 -15.16
CA ILE A 145 10.79 3.70 -15.89
C ILE A 145 10.29 4.99 -15.21
N ASN A 146 11.22 5.79 -14.70
CA ASN A 146 10.93 7.07 -14.04
C ASN A 146 11.54 8.21 -14.84
N ARG A 147 10.74 9.23 -15.15
CA ARG A 147 11.12 10.30 -16.08
C ARG A 147 11.15 11.63 -15.36
N THR A 148 12.19 12.41 -15.61
CA THR A 148 12.31 13.82 -15.22
C THR A 148 12.63 14.67 -16.47
N PRO A 149 12.71 16.00 -16.36
CA PRO A 149 13.16 16.85 -17.46
C PRO A 149 14.56 16.50 -17.97
N SER A 150 15.47 16.04 -17.10
CA SER A 150 16.89 15.81 -17.42
C SER A 150 17.35 14.34 -17.31
N THR A 151 16.52 13.44 -16.78
CA THR A 151 16.91 12.05 -16.54
C THR A 151 15.81 11.04 -16.85
N VAL A 152 16.23 9.82 -17.16
CA VAL A 152 15.40 8.61 -17.15
C VAL A 152 16.04 7.64 -16.16
N VAL A 153 15.36 7.37 -15.05
CA VAL A 153 15.84 6.44 -14.01
C VAL A 153 15.12 5.11 -14.16
N LEU A 154 15.89 4.10 -14.53
CA LEU A 154 15.46 2.72 -14.74
C LEU A 154 15.68 1.90 -13.48
N ILE A 155 14.65 1.16 -13.08
CA ILE A 155 14.64 0.27 -11.93
C ILE A 155 14.32 -1.13 -12.44
N SER A 156 15.35 -1.97 -12.54
CA SER A 156 15.23 -3.41 -12.77
C SER A 156 14.93 -4.11 -11.45
N SER A 157 14.00 -5.06 -11.47
CA SER A 157 13.56 -5.77 -10.27
C SER A 157 14.06 -7.21 -10.27
N VAL A 158 14.66 -7.64 -9.14
CA VAL A 158 15.06 -9.01 -8.89
C VAL A 158 14.34 -9.52 -7.65
N ASP A 159 13.47 -10.51 -7.83
CA ASP A 159 12.69 -11.10 -6.75
C ASP A 159 13.43 -12.25 -6.08
N LYS A 160 13.59 -12.18 -4.75
CA LYS A 160 14.19 -13.27 -3.96
C LYS A 160 13.14 -14.35 -3.66
N LYS A 161 13.34 -15.57 -4.17
CA LYS A 161 12.52 -16.76 -3.88
C LYS A 161 13.36 -17.83 -3.17
N ASN A 162 12.71 -18.86 -2.62
CA ASN A 162 13.39 -19.96 -1.94
C ASN A 162 14.32 -20.76 -2.88
N THR A 163 14.02 -20.78 -4.18
CA THR A 163 14.76 -21.51 -5.21
C THR A 163 15.86 -20.69 -5.88
N GLY A 164 16.02 -19.41 -5.52
CA GLY A 164 16.94 -18.48 -6.19
C GLY A 164 16.25 -17.16 -6.53
N PHE A 165 16.90 -16.36 -7.38
CA PHE A 165 16.39 -15.08 -7.83
C PHE A 165 15.61 -15.23 -9.13
N VAL A 166 14.50 -14.50 -9.23
CA VAL A 166 13.69 -14.38 -10.45
C VAL A 166 13.84 -12.97 -10.99
N TYR A 167 14.17 -12.85 -12.26
CA TYR A 167 14.43 -11.59 -12.94
C TYR A 167 13.95 -11.67 -14.38
N HIS A 168 13.44 -10.55 -14.89
CA HIS A 168 13.07 -10.40 -16.31
C HIS A 168 14.18 -9.71 -17.11
N ASP A 169 14.90 -8.83 -16.44
CA ASP A 169 16.02 -8.08 -16.99
C ASP A 169 17.34 -8.76 -16.60
N HIS A 170 18.37 -8.65 -17.43
CA HIS A 170 19.63 -9.35 -17.20
C HIS A 170 20.81 -8.66 -17.87
N TRP A 171 22.02 -9.00 -17.42
CA TRP A 171 23.23 -8.65 -18.15
C TRP A 171 23.46 -9.64 -19.27
N THR A 172 23.81 -9.13 -20.45
CA THR A 172 24.35 -9.93 -21.54
C THR A 172 25.75 -10.41 -21.20
N HIS A 173 26.24 -11.41 -21.95
CA HIS A 173 27.62 -11.88 -21.80
C HIS A 173 28.64 -10.75 -21.96
N ASP A 174 28.39 -9.84 -22.90
CA ASP A 174 29.30 -8.77 -23.31
C ASP A 174 29.21 -7.51 -22.42
N GLY A 175 28.33 -7.50 -21.40
CA GLY A 175 28.24 -6.42 -20.42
C GLY A 175 27.26 -5.30 -20.79
N ASP A 176 26.49 -5.44 -21.85
CA ASP A 176 25.27 -4.64 -22.05
C ASP A 176 24.15 -5.16 -21.14
N TYR A 177 23.21 -4.30 -20.78
CA TYR A 177 22.05 -4.64 -19.95
C TYR A 177 20.77 -4.72 -20.80
N MET A 178 20.07 -5.86 -20.74
CA MET A 178 18.76 -6.02 -21.39
C MET A 178 17.66 -5.61 -20.43
N TYR A 179 16.95 -4.54 -20.78
CA TYR A 179 15.87 -3.96 -19.98
C TYR A 179 14.52 -4.12 -20.66
N SER A 180 13.52 -4.61 -19.93
CA SER A 180 12.16 -4.82 -20.43
C SER A 180 11.33 -3.55 -20.34
N GLY A 181 10.56 -3.24 -21.39
CA GLY A 181 9.74 -2.04 -21.48
C GLY A 181 8.56 -2.01 -20.50
N GLU A 182 7.90 -0.86 -20.42
CA GLU A 182 6.67 -0.70 -19.64
C GLU A 182 5.39 -1.02 -20.44
N GLY A 183 4.42 -1.61 -19.75
CA GLY A 183 3.11 -2.00 -20.29
C GLY A 183 2.67 -3.36 -19.74
N LYS A 184 1.48 -3.45 -19.14
CA LYS A 184 1.01 -4.65 -18.40
C LYS A 184 0.07 -5.56 -19.18
N THR A 185 -0.61 -5.04 -20.19
CA THR A 185 -1.69 -5.74 -20.89
C THR A 185 -1.59 -5.48 -22.38
N GLY A 186 -1.68 -6.54 -23.18
CA GLY A 186 -1.48 -6.48 -24.63
C GLY A 186 -0.08 -6.03 -25.04
N ASP A 187 0.10 -5.84 -26.35
CA ASP A 187 1.36 -5.39 -26.93
C ASP A 187 1.78 -4.04 -26.34
N GLN A 188 3.03 -3.98 -25.90
CA GLN A 188 3.60 -2.74 -25.40
C GLN A 188 3.63 -1.69 -26.51
N GLN A 189 3.43 -0.44 -26.12
CA GLN A 189 3.38 0.69 -27.05
C GLN A 189 4.62 1.56 -26.88
N MET A 190 5.14 2.11 -27.98
CA MET A 190 6.26 3.06 -27.96
C MET A 190 5.81 4.44 -27.49
N THR A 191 5.38 4.51 -26.23
CA THR A 191 4.82 5.69 -25.59
C THR A 191 5.48 5.92 -24.24
N LEU A 192 5.28 7.11 -23.66
CA LEU A 192 5.67 7.45 -22.29
C LEU A 192 7.08 7.01 -21.88
N GLY A 193 7.22 6.00 -21.02
CA GLY A 193 8.50 5.48 -20.53
C GLY A 193 9.35 4.86 -21.64
N ASN A 194 8.76 3.99 -22.46
CA ASN A 194 9.44 3.34 -23.58
C ASN A 194 10.01 4.39 -24.55
N LYS A 195 9.18 5.38 -24.91
CA LYS A 195 9.60 6.48 -25.77
C LYS A 195 10.69 7.33 -25.12
N ALA A 196 10.64 7.53 -23.80
CA ALA A 196 11.67 8.29 -23.08
C ALA A 196 13.03 7.60 -23.07
N ILE A 197 13.10 6.26 -23.10
CA ILE A 197 14.37 5.53 -23.28
C ILE A 197 14.93 5.79 -24.67
N VAL A 198 14.09 5.63 -25.71
CA VAL A 198 14.49 5.83 -27.12
C VAL A 198 14.96 7.24 -27.40
N ASP A 199 14.25 8.21 -26.86
CA ASP A 199 14.50 9.63 -27.13
C ASP A 199 15.52 10.26 -26.18
N ALA A 200 16.02 9.53 -25.19
CA ALA A 200 16.82 10.09 -24.10
C ALA A 200 17.99 10.92 -24.62
N GLU A 201 18.77 10.40 -25.56
CA GLU A 201 19.92 11.12 -26.13
C GLU A 201 19.50 12.38 -26.88
N ARG A 202 18.50 12.28 -27.77
CA ARG A 202 17.97 13.42 -28.53
C ARG A 202 17.44 14.51 -27.61
N ASP A 203 16.79 14.13 -26.52
CA ASP A 203 16.18 15.05 -25.56
C ASP A 203 17.19 15.53 -24.49
N GLY A 204 18.47 15.14 -24.57
CA GLY A 204 19.52 15.52 -23.62
C GLY A 204 19.33 14.94 -22.22
N LYS A 205 18.68 13.78 -22.10
CA LYS A 205 18.41 13.09 -20.83
C LYS A 205 19.42 12.01 -20.54
N THR A 206 19.85 11.94 -19.28
CA THR A 206 20.76 10.90 -18.80
C THR A 206 19.98 9.68 -18.33
N ILE A 207 20.32 8.49 -18.84
CA ILE A 207 19.75 7.23 -18.36
C ILE A 207 20.58 6.71 -17.18
N HIS A 208 19.93 6.54 -16.02
CA HIS A 208 20.50 5.91 -14.83
C HIS A 208 19.86 4.54 -14.61
N LEU A 209 20.65 3.52 -14.25
CA LEU A 209 20.13 2.17 -13.99
C LEU A 209 20.37 1.73 -12.54
N PHE A 210 19.33 1.17 -11.94
CA PHE A 210 19.35 0.48 -10.66
C PHE A 210 18.86 -0.96 -10.80
N VAL A 211 19.50 -1.88 -10.09
CA VAL A 211 18.99 -3.23 -9.85
C VAL A 211 18.50 -3.29 -8.41
N LYS A 212 17.20 -3.54 -8.20
CA LYS A 212 16.61 -3.61 -6.85
C LYS A 212 16.28 -5.04 -6.45
N PHE A 213 16.48 -5.33 -5.17
CA PHE A 213 16.09 -6.60 -4.54
C PHE A 213 15.03 -6.43 -3.46
N SER A 214 14.96 -5.24 -2.87
CA SER A 214 14.01 -4.88 -1.81
C SER A 214 13.91 -3.35 -1.72
N PRO A 215 12.95 -2.81 -0.96
CA PRO A 215 12.89 -1.36 -0.71
C PRO A 215 14.18 -0.75 -0.12
N GLN A 216 15.07 -1.56 0.45
CA GLN A 216 16.31 -1.12 1.08
C GLN A 216 17.58 -1.45 0.24
N GLU A 217 17.42 -2.14 -0.89
CA GLU A 217 18.55 -2.67 -1.67
C GLU A 217 18.42 -2.29 -3.15
N TYR A 218 18.82 -1.07 -3.50
CA TYR A 218 18.94 -0.56 -4.87
C TYR A 218 20.41 -0.42 -5.23
N TYR A 219 20.92 -1.32 -6.06
CA TYR A 219 22.31 -1.32 -6.50
C TYR A 219 22.45 -0.40 -7.71
N TYR A 220 23.18 0.70 -7.56
CA TYR A 220 23.40 1.62 -8.68
C TYR A 220 24.39 1.03 -9.68
N GLN A 221 23.99 0.94 -10.95
CA GLN A 221 24.81 0.33 -12.01
C GLN A 221 25.59 1.36 -12.83
N GLY A 222 25.19 2.63 -12.79
CA GLY A 222 25.85 3.72 -13.51
C GLY A 222 24.93 4.44 -14.50
N VAL A 223 25.58 5.18 -15.40
CA VAL A 223 24.95 5.88 -16.52
C VAL A 223 25.00 5.01 -17.78
N PHE A 224 23.92 5.00 -18.55
CA PHE A 224 23.77 4.15 -19.73
C PHE A 224 23.35 4.96 -20.96
N SER A 225 23.45 4.32 -22.12
CA SER A 225 22.87 4.80 -23.39
C SER A 225 22.21 3.64 -24.11
N LEU A 226 21.15 3.96 -24.85
CA LEU A 226 20.47 2.99 -25.67
C LEU A 226 21.35 2.63 -26.88
N VAL A 227 21.58 1.34 -27.09
CA VAL A 227 22.25 0.82 -28.30
C VAL A 227 21.21 0.58 -29.37
N ASP A 228 20.22 -0.25 -29.05
CA ASP A 228 19.11 -0.62 -29.90
C ASP A 228 17.94 -1.11 -29.05
N TYR A 229 16.81 -1.40 -29.69
CA TYR A 229 15.69 -2.09 -29.08
C TYR A 229 15.06 -3.07 -30.05
N THR A 230 14.47 -4.13 -29.50
CA THR A 230 13.73 -5.15 -30.22
C THR A 230 12.42 -5.44 -29.47
N TYR A 231 11.69 -6.47 -29.91
CA TYR A 231 10.55 -7.04 -29.21
C TYR A 231 10.72 -8.55 -29.06
N GLU A 232 10.19 -9.08 -27.97
CA GLU A 232 10.05 -10.52 -27.71
C GLU A 232 8.59 -10.83 -27.41
N ASP A 233 8.16 -12.05 -27.76
CA ASP A 233 6.85 -12.56 -27.38
C ASP A 233 6.92 -13.04 -25.92
N ASP A 234 6.12 -12.42 -25.04
CA ASP A 234 5.98 -12.80 -23.63
C ASP A 234 4.51 -12.90 -23.24
N LYS A 235 4.20 -13.42 -22.04
CA LYS A 235 2.84 -13.48 -21.51
C LYS A 235 2.50 -12.21 -20.72
N ASP A 236 1.34 -11.64 -20.98
CA ASP A 236 0.80 -10.55 -20.18
C ASP A 236 0.24 -11.04 -18.83
N GLU A 237 -0.25 -10.11 -18.00
CA GLU A 237 -0.83 -10.45 -16.68
C GLU A 237 -2.06 -11.39 -16.76
N SER A 238 -2.68 -11.52 -17.93
CA SER A 238 -3.80 -12.45 -18.20
C SER A 238 -3.36 -13.76 -18.84
N GLY A 239 -2.06 -13.94 -19.09
CA GLY A 239 -1.47 -15.13 -19.70
C GLY A 239 -1.48 -15.15 -21.23
N ASN A 240 -1.90 -14.06 -21.89
CA ASN A 240 -1.93 -13.96 -23.35
C ASN A 240 -0.55 -13.58 -23.89
N VAL A 241 -0.19 -14.11 -25.07
CA VAL A 241 1.03 -13.67 -25.76
C VAL A 241 0.90 -12.21 -26.16
N ARG A 242 1.93 -11.42 -25.87
CA ARG A 242 2.08 -10.02 -26.20
C ARG A 242 3.50 -9.72 -26.66
N LYS A 243 3.67 -8.65 -27.43
CA LYS A 243 4.98 -8.08 -27.72
C LYS A 243 5.45 -7.21 -26.57
N GLU A 244 6.59 -7.56 -26.00
CA GLU A 244 7.30 -6.76 -25.00
C GLU A 244 8.56 -6.15 -25.60
N TYR A 245 8.77 -4.85 -25.38
CA TYR A 245 10.01 -4.20 -25.82
C TYR A 245 11.19 -4.66 -24.97
N LYS A 246 12.31 -4.93 -25.64
CA LYS A 246 13.61 -5.16 -25.00
C LYS A 246 14.59 -4.10 -25.45
N PHE A 247 15.10 -3.32 -24.51
CA PHE A 247 16.06 -2.25 -24.72
C PHE A 247 17.45 -2.73 -24.36
N ARG A 248 18.39 -2.68 -25.31
CA ARG A 248 19.79 -2.99 -25.07
C ARG A 248 20.53 -1.73 -24.63
N LEU A 249 20.98 -1.71 -23.38
CA LEU A 249 21.61 -0.55 -22.75
C LEU A 249 23.09 -0.79 -22.54
N ARG A 250 23.93 0.13 -23.03
CA ARG A 250 25.38 0.09 -22.82
C ARG A 250 25.78 1.08 -21.74
N LYS A 251 26.59 0.62 -20.79
CA LYS A 251 27.15 1.47 -19.74
C LYS A 251 28.08 2.50 -20.38
N LYS A 252 27.89 3.78 -20.06
CA LYS A 252 28.82 4.84 -20.45
C LYS A 252 30.08 4.72 -19.60
N SER A 253 31.23 4.68 -20.26
CA SER A 253 32.52 4.89 -19.62
C SER A 253 32.54 6.27 -18.98
N VAL A 254 33.00 6.36 -17.73
CA VAL A 254 33.32 7.66 -17.14
C VAL A 254 34.58 8.13 -17.86
N GLU A 255 34.48 9.21 -18.63
CA GLU A 255 35.67 9.94 -19.05
C GLU A 255 36.26 10.53 -17.76
N GLU A 256 37.47 10.10 -17.42
CA GLU A 256 38.27 10.63 -16.30
C GLU A 256 38.70 12.08 -16.54
#